data_AF-A0A955SM39-F1
#
_entry.id   AF-A0A955SM39-F1
#
_cell.length_a   1.000
_cell.length_b   1.000
_cell.length_c   1.000
_cell.angle_alpha   90.00
_cell.angle_beta   90.00
_cell.angle_gamma   90.00
#
_symmetry.space_group_name_H-M   'P 1'
#
loop_
_entity.id
_entity.type
_entity.pdbx_description
1 polymer ?
#
loop_
_entity_poly.entity_id
_entity_poly.type
_entity_poly.pdbx_seq_one_letter_code
_entity_poly.pdbx_strand_id
1 'polypeptide(L)'
;NGAKYLGQWVREGSPQVQIHALRGKPDGVERDILVGWSEVPGNWEKRGKTVADWALPTNLQVEKAVDHLGRTIGTEAPQLLNSGAVFLVLPLGEADSLPLKPREGIEWKSGEPNSVVLQLRTPSANRMKRVQGWTQEHERTLAPGEKAEFEVFVYNFGDRTVKGTLKLSDSPAGWTIEPKDAEIELKPMDRNRIEVAIHRPEQDRGGEDNWLEWVFIPQGIPDNEFEKSWLAARIIDPSSTK
;
A
#
# COMPACT_ATOMS: atom_id res chain seq x y z
N ASN A 1 -3.84 -13.95 -16.55
CA ASN A 1 -5.02 -13.47 -17.29
C ASN A 1 -5.62 -12.28 -16.56
N GLY A 2 -5.26 -11.08 -16.97
CA GLY A 2 -5.78 -9.82 -16.43
C GLY A 2 -5.93 -8.80 -17.56
N ALA A 3 -6.58 -7.68 -17.30
CA ALA A 3 -6.67 -6.61 -18.29
C ALA A 3 -5.29 -5.98 -18.53
N LYS A 4 -4.93 -5.74 -19.79
CA LYS A 4 -3.73 -5.01 -20.20
C LYS A 4 -4.00 -3.51 -20.11
N TYR A 5 -3.19 -2.78 -19.37
CA TYR A 5 -3.27 -1.31 -19.35
C TYR A 5 -2.80 -0.73 -20.70
N LEU A 6 -3.62 0.14 -21.30
CA LEU A 6 -3.32 0.82 -22.57
C LEU A 6 -2.77 2.23 -22.36
N GLY A 7 -3.20 2.91 -21.29
CA GLY A 7 -2.71 4.24 -20.95
C GLY A 7 -3.74 5.09 -20.19
N GLN A 8 -3.34 6.30 -19.84
CA GLN A 8 -4.20 7.32 -19.24
C GLN A 8 -4.54 8.38 -20.28
N TRP A 9 -5.81 8.72 -20.41
CA TRP A 9 -6.19 9.91 -21.18
C TRP A 9 -6.12 11.14 -20.27
N VAL A 10 -5.08 11.94 -20.44
CA VAL A 10 -4.87 13.17 -19.66
C VAL A 10 -5.63 14.32 -20.31
N ARG A 11 -6.55 14.93 -19.56
CA ARG A 11 -7.28 16.13 -20.00
C ARG A 11 -6.63 17.39 -19.46
N GLU A 12 -6.11 18.22 -20.36
CA GLU A 12 -5.56 19.53 -19.99
C GLU A 12 -6.65 20.40 -19.32
N GLY A 13 -6.27 21.09 -18.24
CA GLY A 13 -7.19 21.92 -17.46
C GLY A 13 -8.22 21.18 -16.60
N SER A 14 -8.21 19.83 -16.59
CA SER A 14 -9.12 19.02 -15.75
C SER A 14 -8.37 17.97 -14.91
N PRO A 15 -7.46 18.39 -14.01
CA PRO A 15 -6.64 17.46 -13.21
C PRO A 15 -7.45 16.55 -12.28
N GLN A 16 -8.71 16.91 -12.01
CA GLN A 16 -9.65 16.12 -11.24
C GLN A 16 -10.23 14.94 -12.02
N VAL A 17 -10.16 14.94 -13.35
CA VAL A 17 -10.70 13.87 -14.19
C VAL A 17 -9.64 12.80 -14.40
N GLN A 18 -9.94 11.58 -13.95
CA GLN A 18 -9.09 10.41 -14.13
C GLN A 18 -9.74 9.49 -15.16
N ILE A 19 -9.07 9.27 -16.30
CA ILE A 19 -9.55 8.38 -17.36
C ILE A 19 -8.43 7.43 -17.74
N HIS A 20 -8.69 6.13 -17.65
CA HIS A 20 -7.75 5.08 -18.01
C HIS A 20 -8.36 4.12 -19.03
N ALA A 21 -7.54 3.64 -19.95
CA ALA A 21 -7.91 2.65 -20.94
C ALA A 21 -7.25 1.31 -20.63
N LEU A 22 -8.01 0.23 -20.76
CA LEU A 22 -7.56 -1.14 -20.60
C LEU A 22 -8.09 -2.01 -21.74
N ARG A 23 -7.41 -3.12 -22.02
CA ARG A 23 -7.88 -4.20 -22.90
C ARG A 23 -8.06 -5.46 -22.09
N GLY A 24 -9.26 -6.03 -22.08
CA GLY A 24 -9.59 -7.17 -21.22
C GLY A 24 -10.79 -7.96 -21.74
N LYS A 25 -11.25 -8.92 -20.93
CA LYS A 25 -12.39 -9.79 -21.26
C LYS A 25 -13.53 -9.67 -20.22
N PRO A 26 -14.22 -8.51 -20.13
CA PRO A 26 -15.19 -8.24 -19.06
C PRO A 26 -16.41 -9.18 -19.09
N ASP A 27 -16.69 -9.77 -20.25
CA ASP A 27 -17.79 -10.69 -20.54
C ASP A 27 -17.30 -11.97 -21.26
N GLY A 28 -16.00 -12.27 -21.16
CA GLY A 28 -15.35 -13.38 -21.85
C GLY A 28 -14.88 -13.08 -23.27
N VAL A 29 -15.32 -11.96 -23.87
CA VAL A 29 -14.87 -11.48 -25.19
C VAL A 29 -13.87 -10.35 -25.01
N GLU A 30 -12.83 -10.31 -25.85
CA GLU A 30 -11.83 -9.23 -25.76
C GLU A 30 -12.43 -7.89 -26.20
N ARG A 31 -12.25 -6.88 -25.36
CA ARG A 31 -12.81 -5.53 -25.47
C ARG A 31 -11.84 -4.49 -24.95
N ASP A 32 -12.00 -3.26 -25.44
CA ASP A 32 -11.40 -2.09 -24.82
C ASP A 32 -12.35 -1.54 -23.75
N ILE A 33 -11.78 -1.03 -22.66
CA ILE A 33 -12.51 -0.53 -21.50
C ILE A 33 -11.95 0.84 -21.15
N LEU A 34 -12.80 1.87 -21.12
CA LEU A 34 -12.49 3.13 -20.46
C LEU A 34 -13.07 3.14 -19.06
N VAL A 35 -12.23 3.43 -18.08
CA VAL A 35 -12.68 3.75 -16.73
C VAL A 35 -12.47 5.23 -16.46
N GLY A 36 -13.53 5.91 -16.03
CA GLY A 36 -13.53 7.34 -15.74
C GLY A 36 -14.08 7.63 -14.35
N TRP A 37 -13.46 8.57 -13.62
CA TRP A 37 -14.01 9.17 -12.41
C TRP A 37 -13.48 10.59 -12.19
N SER A 38 -14.10 11.32 -11.27
CA SER A 38 -13.72 12.67 -10.89
C SER A 38 -13.36 12.75 -9.40
N GLU A 39 -12.10 13.12 -9.13
CA GLU A 39 -11.53 13.29 -7.80
C GLU A 39 -10.36 14.28 -7.84
N VAL A 40 -10.34 15.26 -6.95
CA VAL A 40 -9.22 16.21 -6.82
C VAL A 40 -8.09 15.54 -6.03
N PRO A 41 -6.91 15.27 -6.63
CA PRO A 41 -5.81 14.63 -5.90
C PRO A 41 -5.40 15.44 -4.67
N GLY A 42 -5.25 14.76 -3.53
CA GLY A 42 -4.81 15.39 -2.28
C GLY A 42 -5.84 16.30 -1.59
N ASN A 43 -7.01 16.56 -2.19
CA ASN A 43 -8.06 17.38 -1.56
C ASN A 43 -9.17 16.51 -0.99
N TRP A 44 -8.97 16.12 0.26
CA TRP A 44 -9.85 15.16 0.91
C TRP A 44 -11.28 15.66 1.15
N GLU A 45 -11.47 16.93 1.50
CA GLU A 45 -12.79 17.50 1.78
C GLU A 45 -13.77 17.41 0.60
N LYS A 46 -13.19 17.34 -0.62
CA LYS A 46 -13.90 17.23 -1.90
C LYS A 46 -14.06 15.79 -2.39
N ARG A 47 -13.52 14.79 -1.70
CA ARG A 47 -13.69 13.38 -2.07
C ARG A 47 -15.17 13.00 -2.02
N GLY A 48 -15.64 12.28 -3.03
CA GLY A 48 -17.06 11.91 -3.15
C GLY A 48 -17.98 13.04 -3.63
N LYS A 49 -17.49 14.29 -3.68
CA LYS A 49 -18.28 15.48 -4.03
C LYS A 49 -17.84 16.13 -5.34
N THR A 50 -16.76 15.64 -5.95
CA THR A 50 -16.21 16.23 -7.16
C THR A 50 -17.03 15.75 -8.35
N VAL A 51 -17.49 16.71 -9.16
CA VAL A 51 -18.18 16.47 -10.43
C VAL A 51 -17.40 17.20 -11.52
N ALA A 52 -17.24 16.57 -12.68
CA ALA A 52 -16.59 17.18 -13.82
C ALA A 52 -17.19 16.68 -15.14
N ASP A 53 -17.17 17.51 -16.17
CA ASP A 53 -17.63 17.14 -17.50
C ASP A 53 -16.77 16.02 -18.09
N TRP A 54 -17.41 15.08 -18.78
CA TRP A 54 -16.75 14.01 -19.53
C TRP A 54 -17.19 14.00 -20.98
N ALA A 55 -16.60 14.94 -21.74
CA ALA A 55 -16.76 15.00 -23.17
C ALA A 55 -15.87 13.96 -23.85
N LEU A 56 -16.49 12.86 -24.32
CA LEU A 56 -15.81 11.89 -25.18
C LEU A 56 -15.72 12.41 -26.62
N PRO A 57 -14.77 11.92 -27.43
CA PRO A 57 -14.75 12.19 -28.86
C PRO A 57 -16.05 11.67 -29.50
N THR A 58 -16.64 12.44 -30.41
CA THR A 58 -17.93 12.11 -31.03
C THR A 58 -17.92 10.84 -31.89
N ASN A 59 -16.73 10.38 -32.28
CA ASN A 59 -16.53 9.19 -33.07
C ASN A 59 -16.32 7.92 -32.23
N LEU A 60 -16.28 8.01 -30.89
CA LEU A 60 -16.02 6.87 -30.03
C LEU A 60 -17.28 6.00 -29.87
N GLN A 61 -17.18 4.73 -30.25
CA GLN A 61 -18.27 3.77 -30.09
C GLN A 61 -18.31 3.17 -28.68
N VAL A 62 -19.43 3.37 -27.99
CA VAL A 62 -19.71 2.76 -26.68
C VAL A 62 -20.71 1.63 -26.87
N GLU A 63 -20.33 0.39 -26.53
CA GLU A 63 -21.26 -0.75 -26.54
C GLU A 63 -22.11 -0.78 -25.26
N LYS A 64 -21.50 -0.41 -24.13
CA LYS A 64 -22.14 -0.49 -22.82
C LYS A 64 -21.48 0.44 -21.81
N ALA A 65 -22.28 1.08 -20.97
CA ALA A 65 -21.82 1.81 -19.79
C ALA A 65 -22.26 1.09 -18.51
N VAL A 66 -21.33 0.96 -17.56
CA VAL A 66 -21.51 0.23 -16.31
C VAL A 66 -20.98 1.07 -15.14
N ASP A 67 -21.65 1.07 -14.01
CA ASP A 67 -21.14 1.73 -12.81
C ASP A 67 -20.13 0.86 -12.03
N HIS A 68 -19.52 1.44 -11.00
CA HIS A 68 -18.59 0.76 -10.09
C HIS A 68 -19.17 -0.45 -9.32
N LEU A 69 -20.48 -0.71 -9.40
CA LEU A 69 -21.12 -1.89 -8.83
C LEU A 69 -21.46 -2.95 -9.89
N GLY A 70 -21.02 -2.74 -11.14
CA GLY A 70 -21.28 -3.68 -12.24
C GLY A 70 -22.69 -3.56 -12.84
N ARG A 71 -23.45 -2.51 -12.51
CA ARG A 71 -24.82 -2.31 -13.02
C ARG A 71 -24.78 -1.51 -14.32
N THR A 72 -25.52 -1.96 -15.33
CA THR A 72 -25.66 -1.22 -16.60
C THR A 72 -26.35 0.13 -16.34
N ILE A 73 -25.75 1.21 -16.81
CA ILE A 73 -26.30 2.57 -16.72
C ILE A 73 -26.67 3.16 -18.08
N GLY A 74 -26.40 2.45 -19.18
CA GLY A 74 -26.80 2.83 -20.53
C GLY A 74 -25.90 2.23 -21.60
N THR A 75 -26.08 2.68 -22.83
CA THR A 75 -25.21 2.41 -23.99
C THR A 75 -24.44 3.66 -24.44
N GLU A 76 -24.60 4.77 -23.71
CA GLU A 76 -23.91 6.02 -23.95
C GLU A 76 -23.04 6.36 -22.74
N ALA A 77 -22.01 7.16 -22.95
CA ALA A 77 -21.20 7.68 -21.86
C ALA A 77 -21.95 8.78 -21.11
N PRO A 78 -21.87 8.81 -19.76
CA PRO A 78 -22.44 9.92 -19.01
C PRO A 78 -21.68 11.21 -19.32
N GLN A 79 -22.41 12.31 -19.45
CA GLN A 79 -21.82 13.64 -19.70
C GLN A 79 -21.03 14.17 -18.50
N LEU A 80 -21.27 13.62 -17.30
CA LEU A 80 -20.64 14.01 -16.06
C LEU A 80 -20.00 12.80 -15.37
N LEU A 81 -18.76 12.98 -14.93
CA LEU A 81 -18.10 12.07 -14.01
C LEU A 81 -18.27 12.57 -12.58
N ASN A 82 -18.54 11.63 -11.68
CA ASN A 82 -18.47 11.82 -10.23
C ASN A 82 -17.36 10.94 -9.65
N SER A 83 -17.23 10.87 -8.33
CA SER A 83 -16.19 10.06 -7.68
C SER A 83 -16.44 8.54 -7.77
N GLY A 84 -17.63 8.11 -8.16
CA GLY A 84 -17.91 6.73 -8.52
C GLY A 84 -17.38 6.45 -9.93
N ALA A 85 -16.54 5.43 -10.06
CA ALA A 85 -16.02 5.01 -11.35
C ALA A 85 -17.15 4.57 -12.29
N VAL A 86 -17.03 4.97 -13.55
CA VAL A 86 -17.85 4.51 -14.67
C VAL A 86 -16.95 3.78 -15.64
N PHE A 87 -17.43 2.63 -16.11
CA PHE A 87 -16.76 1.76 -17.06
C PHE A 87 -17.53 1.78 -18.38
N LEU A 88 -16.86 2.17 -19.46
CA LEU A 88 -17.38 2.09 -20.81
C LEU A 88 -16.72 0.92 -21.51
N VAL A 89 -17.53 -0.03 -21.96
CA VAL A 89 -17.09 -1.13 -22.82
C VAL A 89 -17.15 -0.63 -24.25
N LEU A 90 -16.03 -0.71 -24.94
CA LEU A 90 -15.86 -0.29 -26.33
C LEU A 90 -15.53 -1.52 -27.21
N PRO A 91 -15.75 -1.43 -28.52
CA PRO A 91 -15.21 -2.40 -29.46
C PRO A 91 -13.70 -2.55 -29.30
N LEU A 92 -13.17 -3.73 -29.64
CA LEU A 92 -11.74 -3.99 -29.62
C LEU A 92 -11.01 -3.03 -30.58
N GLY A 93 -10.00 -2.30 -30.07
CA GLY A 93 -9.22 -1.33 -30.85
C GLY A 93 -9.76 0.10 -30.79
N GLU A 94 -10.96 0.31 -30.26
CA GLU A 94 -11.59 1.63 -30.22
C GLU A 94 -10.79 2.63 -29.36
N ALA A 95 -10.17 2.16 -28.27
CA ALA A 95 -9.39 3.00 -27.38
C ALA A 95 -8.05 3.46 -28.00
N ASP A 96 -7.59 2.81 -29.09
CA ASP A 96 -6.35 3.17 -29.78
C ASP A 96 -6.46 4.53 -30.49
N SER A 97 -7.69 5.04 -30.68
CA SER A 97 -7.96 6.38 -31.23
C SER A 97 -7.77 7.53 -30.21
N LEU A 98 -7.65 7.20 -28.93
CA LEU A 98 -7.54 8.19 -27.86
C LEU A 98 -6.10 8.63 -27.64
N PRO A 99 -5.86 9.89 -27.20
CA PRO A 99 -4.52 10.38 -26.91
C PRO A 99 -4.04 9.85 -25.54
N LEU A 100 -3.82 8.53 -25.46
CA LEU A 100 -3.42 7.82 -24.26
C LEU A 100 -1.92 8.02 -23.98
N LYS A 101 -1.60 8.42 -22.75
CA LYS A 101 -0.24 8.40 -22.23
C LYS A 101 0.02 7.07 -21.54
N PRO A 102 0.98 6.25 -22.00
CA PRO A 102 1.36 5.05 -21.25
C PRO A 102 1.91 5.47 -19.89
N ARG A 103 1.70 4.64 -18.88
CA ARG A 103 2.38 4.84 -17.60
C ARG A 103 3.83 4.40 -17.79
N GLU A 104 4.78 5.19 -17.31
CA GLU A 104 6.15 4.72 -17.18
C GLU A 104 6.12 3.42 -16.37
N GLY A 105 6.57 2.33 -17.00
CA GLY A 105 6.67 1.07 -16.31
C GLY A 105 7.64 1.24 -15.15
N ILE A 106 7.23 0.83 -13.95
CA ILE A 106 8.22 0.58 -12.90
C ILE A 106 9.00 -0.64 -13.39
N GLU A 107 10.33 -0.55 -13.36
CA GLU A 107 11.18 -1.68 -13.69
C GLU A 107 10.78 -2.87 -12.84
N TRP A 108 10.44 -3.98 -13.50
CA TRP A 108 10.10 -5.19 -12.79
C TRP A 108 11.31 -5.65 -12.00
N LYS A 109 11.20 -5.66 -10.67
CA LYS A 109 12.21 -6.24 -9.81
C LYS A 109 11.96 -7.74 -9.71
N SER A 110 12.82 -8.54 -10.31
CA SER A 110 12.82 -9.99 -10.10
C SER A 110 13.25 -10.32 -8.68
N GLY A 111 12.62 -11.32 -8.07
CA GLY A 111 13.00 -11.86 -6.78
C GLY A 111 12.26 -13.17 -6.52
N GLU A 112 12.85 -14.02 -5.70
CA GLU A 112 12.17 -15.22 -5.22
C GLU A 112 11.26 -14.86 -4.03
N PRO A 113 10.07 -15.48 -3.89
CA PRO A 113 9.21 -15.26 -2.74
C PRO A 113 9.93 -15.63 -1.44
N ASN A 114 10.05 -14.68 -0.52
CA ASN A 114 10.51 -14.96 0.83
C ASN A 114 9.33 -15.50 1.66
N SER A 115 9.48 -16.72 2.18
CA SER A 115 8.45 -17.39 2.96
C SER A 115 8.37 -16.93 4.42
N VAL A 116 9.36 -16.16 4.88
CA VAL A 116 9.41 -15.66 6.25
C VAL A 116 8.65 -14.35 6.38
N VAL A 117 7.73 -14.29 7.33
CA VAL A 117 6.91 -13.10 7.62
C VAL A 117 7.14 -12.65 9.05
N LEU A 118 7.30 -11.35 9.23
CA LEU A 118 7.45 -10.72 10.54
C LEU A 118 6.16 -10.02 10.95
N GLN A 119 5.80 -10.10 12.22
CA GLN A 119 4.64 -9.41 12.77
C GLN A 119 4.98 -8.82 14.14
N LEU A 120 4.67 -7.54 14.32
CA LEU A 120 4.78 -6.88 15.61
C LEU A 120 3.48 -6.95 16.41
N ARG A 121 3.57 -7.33 17.67
CA ARG A 121 2.54 -7.12 18.69
C ARG A 121 3.11 -6.29 19.83
N THR A 122 2.32 -5.34 20.30
CA THR A 122 2.75 -4.38 21.32
C THR A 122 1.72 -4.37 22.46
N PRO A 123 1.72 -5.41 23.32
CA PRO A 123 0.67 -5.60 24.31
C PRO A 123 0.72 -4.54 25.42
N SER A 124 1.92 -4.07 25.77
CA SER A 124 2.15 -3.10 26.85
C SER A 124 2.23 -1.64 26.38
N ALA A 125 2.34 -1.41 25.06
CA ALA A 125 2.47 -0.06 24.53
C ALA A 125 1.15 0.69 24.60
N ASN A 126 1.19 1.91 25.14
CA ASN A 126 0.10 2.85 25.05
C ASN A 126 -0.25 3.14 23.58
N ARG A 127 -1.53 3.42 23.33
CA ARG A 127 -2.01 3.77 21.98
C ARG A 127 -2.68 5.12 22.02
N MET A 128 -2.33 5.96 21.06
CA MET A 128 -2.99 7.23 20.84
C MET A 128 -3.71 7.20 19.51
N LYS A 129 -4.95 7.69 19.52
CA LYS A 129 -5.69 7.92 18.29
C LYS A 129 -5.18 9.21 17.66
N ARG A 130 -4.60 9.13 16.47
CA ARG A 130 -4.26 10.28 15.65
C ARG A 130 -5.31 10.45 14.56
N VAL A 131 -5.78 11.68 14.42
CA VAL A 131 -6.69 12.07 13.34
C VAL A 131 -5.91 12.98 12.41
N GLN A 132 -5.54 12.46 11.24
CA GLN A 132 -4.90 13.26 10.19
C GLN A 132 -5.86 13.33 9.00
N GLY A 133 -6.64 14.42 8.93
CA GLY A 133 -7.77 14.51 8.01
C GLY A 133 -8.88 13.54 8.40
N TRP A 134 -9.05 12.46 7.64
CA TRP A 134 -10.08 11.43 7.82
C TRP A 134 -9.54 10.07 8.27
N THR A 135 -8.22 9.88 8.20
CA THR A 135 -7.63 8.65 8.70
C THR A 135 -7.60 8.73 10.22
N GLN A 136 -8.15 7.69 10.83
CA GLN A 136 -8.08 7.49 12.27
C GLN A 136 -7.11 6.35 12.48
N GLU A 137 -5.87 6.70 12.75
CA GLU A 137 -4.82 5.71 13.01
C GLU A 137 -4.60 5.60 14.51
N HIS A 138 -4.37 4.39 14.97
CA HIS A 138 -3.93 4.16 16.34
C HIS A 138 -2.42 3.97 16.28
N GLU A 139 -1.71 4.95 16.81
CA GLU A 139 -0.26 4.95 16.87
C GLU A 139 0.18 4.49 18.25
N ARG A 140 1.33 3.80 18.29
CA ARG A 140 1.94 3.35 19.53
C ARG A 140 2.71 4.51 20.13
N THR A 141 2.60 4.70 21.43
CA THR A 141 3.25 5.82 22.11
C THR A 141 4.13 5.33 23.24
N LEU A 142 5.26 6.00 23.46
CA LEU A 142 6.16 5.75 24.57
C LEU A 142 6.72 7.09 25.05
N ALA A 143 6.44 7.49 26.29
CA ALA A 143 6.93 8.75 26.85
C ALA A 143 8.45 8.67 27.17
N PRO A 144 9.16 9.81 27.26
CA PRO A 144 10.56 9.81 27.69
C PRO A 144 10.72 9.14 29.07
N GLY A 145 11.71 8.25 29.20
CA GLY A 145 11.96 7.45 30.40
C GLY A 145 11.07 6.21 30.55
N GLU A 146 10.08 6.01 29.67
CA GLU A 146 9.18 4.88 29.73
C GLU A 146 9.82 3.60 29.15
N LYS A 147 9.36 2.46 29.66
CA LYS A 147 9.71 1.13 29.17
C LYS A 147 8.48 0.45 28.60
N ALA A 148 8.67 -0.35 27.55
CA ALA A 148 7.62 -1.19 26.99
C ALA A 148 8.16 -2.56 26.58
N GLU A 149 7.27 -3.55 26.59
CA GLU A 149 7.49 -4.91 26.12
C GLU A 149 6.74 -5.13 24.80
N PHE A 150 7.50 -5.43 23.76
CA PHE A 150 7.02 -5.76 22.43
C PHE A 150 7.22 -7.25 22.17
N GLU A 151 6.50 -7.78 21.19
CA GLU A 151 6.62 -9.16 20.72
C GLU A 151 6.80 -9.12 19.21
N VAL A 152 7.93 -9.64 18.72
CA VAL A 152 8.15 -9.88 17.30
C VAL A 152 7.89 -11.35 17.03
N PHE A 153 6.88 -11.64 16.22
CA PHE A 153 6.61 -12.98 15.73
C PHE A 153 7.28 -13.18 14.37
N VAL A 154 7.96 -14.32 14.22
CA VAL A 154 8.60 -14.74 12.98
C VAL A 154 7.93 -16.03 12.52
N TYR A 155 7.29 -15.97 11.36
CA TYR A 155 6.55 -17.07 10.75
C TYR A 155 7.30 -17.61 9.56
N ASN A 156 7.21 -18.91 9.29
CA ASN A 156 7.65 -19.50 8.03
C ASN A 156 6.46 -20.13 7.31
N PHE A 157 5.98 -19.49 6.25
CA PHE A 157 4.88 -20.02 5.41
C PHE A 157 5.37 -20.90 4.25
N GLY A 158 6.65 -21.28 4.27
CA GLY A 158 7.27 -22.10 3.24
C GLY A 158 7.11 -23.60 3.52
N ASP A 159 7.63 -24.40 2.60
CA ASP A 159 7.62 -25.87 2.65
C ASP A 159 8.93 -26.46 3.20
N ARG A 160 9.91 -25.60 3.52
CA ARG A 160 11.24 -25.98 4.02
C ARG A 160 11.56 -25.30 5.34
N THR A 161 12.38 -25.96 6.16
CA THR A 161 12.93 -25.34 7.38
C THR A 161 13.85 -24.18 7.01
N VAL A 162 13.70 -23.07 7.73
CA VAL A 162 14.55 -21.87 7.59
C VAL A 162 15.32 -21.66 8.90
N LYS A 163 16.62 -21.37 8.79
CA LYS A 163 17.46 -20.90 9.90
C LYS A 163 17.92 -19.49 9.59
N GLY A 164 18.11 -18.65 10.60
CA GLY A 164 18.61 -17.30 10.42
C GLY A 164 18.62 -16.50 11.70
N THR A 165 18.88 -15.20 11.55
CA THR A 165 18.96 -14.26 12.67
C THR A 165 17.94 -13.15 12.46
N LEU A 166 17.05 -12.93 13.43
CA LEU A 166 16.30 -11.69 13.54
C LEU A 166 17.22 -10.64 14.15
N LYS A 167 17.39 -9.49 13.49
CA LYS A 167 18.27 -8.41 13.92
C LYS A 167 17.55 -7.08 13.90
N LEU A 168 17.77 -6.26 14.92
CA LEU A 168 17.42 -4.84 14.91
C LEU A 168 18.38 -4.11 13.96
N SER A 169 17.87 -3.63 12.83
CA SER A 169 18.65 -2.92 11.80
C SER A 169 18.74 -1.43 12.09
N ASP A 170 17.67 -0.83 12.61
CA ASP A 170 17.63 0.59 12.95
C ASP A 170 16.79 0.85 14.21
N SER A 171 17.17 1.90 14.94
CA SER A 171 16.45 2.38 16.12
C SER A 171 16.80 3.83 16.44
N PRO A 172 15.89 4.58 17.10
CA PRO A 172 16.17 5.96 17.45
C PRO A 172 17.38 6.09 18.38
N ALA A 173 18.13 7.17 18.22
CA ALA A 173 19.36 7.39 18.96
C ALA A 173 19.12 7.36 20.49
N GLY A 174 19.96 6.60 21.21
CA GLY A 174 19.90 6.48 22.66
C GLY A 174 18.82 5.54 23.21
N TRP A 175 17.93 5.02 22.37
CA TRP A 175 16.98 4.00 22.79
C TRP A 175 17.71 2.68 23.07
N THR A 176 17.27 1.98 24.11
CA THR A 176 17.77 0.63 24.42
C THR A 176 16.72 -0.39 24.04
N ILE A 177 17.11 -1.37 23.22
CA ILE A 177 16.24 -2.43 22.71
C ILE A 177 16.96 -3.76 22.94
N GLU A 178 16.30 -4.70 23.61
CA GLU A 178 16.85 -6.01 23.96
C GLU A 178 15.83 -7.13 23.72
N PRO A 179 16.18 -8.24 23.06
CA PRO A 179 17.47 -8.48 22.41
C PRO A 179 17.60 -7.68 21.10
N LYS A 180 18.85 -7.34 20.72
CA LYS A 180 19.15 -6.74 19.40
C LYS A 180 19.20 -7.77 18.29
N ASP A 181 19.48 -9.01 18.64
CA ASP A 181 19.57 -10.14 17.73
C ASP A 181 19.08 -11.42 18.40
N ALA A 182 18.49 -12.31 17.61
CA ALA A 182 18.03 -13.62 18.04
C ALA A 182 18.23 -14.64 16.93
N GLU A 183 18.88 -15.76 17.23
CA GLU A 183 18.94 -16.93 16.33
C GLU A 183 17.60 -17.66 16.33
N ILE A 184 17.13 -18.03 15.14
CA ILE A 184 15.82 -18.63 14.94
C ILE A 184 15.94 -19.78 13.95
N GLU A 185 15.31 -20.90 14.28
CA GLU A 185 15.04 -22.01 13.38
C GLU A 185 13.52 -22.21 13.32
N LEU A 186 12.96 -22.22 12.11
CA LEU A 186 11.52 -22.33 11.85
C LEU A 186 11.24 -23.47 10.89
N LYS A 187 10.45 -24.45 11.33
CA LYS A 187 9.91 -25.49 10.45
C LYS A 187 8.84 -24.90 9.51
N PRO A 188 8.42 -25.64 8.47
CA PRO A 188 7.25 -25.28 7.67
C PRO A 188 6.03 -24.98 8.55
N MET A 189 5.36 -23.86 8.29
CA MET A 189 4.19 -23.37 9.02
C MET A 189 4.42 -23.06 10.51
N ASP A 190 5.67 -22.99 10.95
CA ASP A 190 6.04 -22.72 12.33
C ASP A 190 6.08 -21.22 12.64
N ARG A 191 6.08 -20.89 13.94
CA ARG A 191 6.18 -19.53 14.45
C ARG A 191 6.96 -19.46 15.75
N ASN A 192 7.99 -18.59 15.76
CA ASN A 192 8.65 -18.17 16.99
C ASN A 192 8.17 -16.80 17.46
N ARG A 193 8.12 -16.62 18.79
CA ARG A 193 7.86 -15.35 19.46
C ARG A 193 9.16 -14.88 20.11
N ILE A 194 9.58 -13.67 19.78
CA ILE A 194 10.71 -12.98 20.40
C ILE A 194 10.16 -11.84 21.25
N GLU A 195 10.42 -11.88 22.55
CA GLU A 195 10.07 -10.79 23.47
C GLU A 195 11.15 -9.73 23.40
N VAL A 196 10.74 -8.47 23.25
CA VAL A 196 11.63 -7.33 23.03
C VAL A 196 11.32 -6.27 24.07
N ALA A 197 12.25 -6.02 24.98
CA ALA A 197 12.20 -4.91 25.90
C ALA A 197 12.73 -3.63 25.23
N ILE A 198 11.98 -2.54 25.36
CA ILE A 198 12.31 -1.23 24.79
C ILE A 198 12.34 -0.22 25.93
N HIS A 199 13.34 0.63 25.94
CA HIS A 199 13.48 1.75 26.86
C HIS A 199 13.82 3.02 26.09
N ARG A 200 12.93 4.02 26.21
CA ARG A 200 13.15 5.36 25.68
C ARG A 200 13.90 6.20 26.73
N PRO A 201 15.04 6.82 26.42
CA PRO A 201 15.79 7.57 27.41
C PRO A 201 15.03 8.84 27.81
N GLU A 202 15.19 9.26 29.07
CA GLU A 202 14.50 10.43 29.63
C GLU A 202 14.89 11.74 28.92
N GLN A 203 16.11 11.83 28.39
CA GLN A 203 16.61 13.01 27.69
C GLN A 203 16.14 13.10 26.23
N ASP A 204 15.45 12.08 25.72
CA ASP A 204 14.91 12.10 24.37
C ASP A 204 13.82 13.17 24.26
N ARG A 205 14.09 14.20 23.46
CA ARG A 205 13.17 15.33 23.23
C ARG A 205 12.10 15.03 22.18
N GLY A 206 12.10 13.82 21.63
CA GLY A 206 11.17 13.40 20.59
C GLY A 206 11.56 13.90 19.20
N GLY A 207 10.92 13.31 18.19
CA GLY A 207 11.06 13.62 16.78
C GLY A 207 9.94 12.91 16.00
N GLU A 208 9.68 13.33 14.76
CA GLU A 208 8.62 12.72 13.95
C GLU A 208 8.97 11.31 13.44
N ASP A 209 10.26 10.93 13.49
CA ASP A 209 10.83 9.71 12.88
C ASP A 209 11.42 8.72 13.89
N ASN A 210 10.62 8.35 14.88
CA ASN A 210 10.98 7.29 15.83
C ASN A 210 10.61 5.91 15.28
N TRP A 211 11.39 5.44 14.30
CA TRP A 211 11.23 4.14 13.67
C TRP A 211 12.12 3.08 14.33
N LEU A 212 11.55 1.91 14.58
CA LEU A 212 12.27 0.69 14.90
C LEU A 212 12.17 -0.25 13.71
N GLU A 213 13.30 -0.79 13.28
CA GLU A 213 13.37 -1.69 12.15
C GLU A 213 14.02 -3.01 12.53
N TRP A 214 13.33 -4.10 12.23
CA TRP A 214 13.86 -5.44 12.33
C TRP A 214 13.96 -6.07 10.95
N VAL A 215 15.01 -6.86 10.79
CA VAL A 215 15.27 -7.64 9.59
C VAL A 215 15.55 -9.08 9.97
N PHE A 216 14.93 -10.02 9.26
CA PHE A 216 15.31 -11.43 9.34
C PHE A 216 16.31 -11.74 8.22
N ILE A 217 17.47 -12.28 8.60
CA ILE A 217 18.55 -12.64 7.70
C ILE A 217 18.66 -14.17 7.69
N PRO A 218 18.19 -14.85 6.62
CA PRO A 218 18.33 -16.29 6.51
C PRO A 218 19.79 -16.73 6.42
N GLN A 219 20.14 -17.85 7.05
CA GLN A 219 21.48 -18.43 6.98
C GLN A 219 21.72 -19.06 5.60
N GLY A 220 22.91 -18.87 5.04
CA GLY A 220 23.34 -19.50 3.79
C GLY A 220 22.76 -18.84 2.53
N ILE A 221 22.03 -17.73 2.69
CA ILE A 221 21.55 -16.89 1.59
C ILE A 221 22.49 -15.68 1.47
N PRO A 222 22.97 -15.31 0.27
CA PRO A 222 23.80 -14.12 0.08
C PRO A 222 23.12 -12.86 0.60
N ASP A 223 23.91 -11.90 1.08
CA ASP A 223 23.41 -10.62 1.61
C ASP A 223 22.87 -9.73 0.47
N ASN A 224 21.69 -10.06 -0.05
CA ASN A 224 20.91 -9.21 -0.93
C ASN A 224 19.69 -8.68 -0.16
N GLU A 225 19.24 -7.47 -0.47
CA GLU A 225 18.13 -6.83 0.26
C GLU A 225 16.76 -7.47 -0.03
N PHE A 226 16.63 -8.21 -1.13
CA PHE A 226 15.35 -8.72 -1.63
C PHE A 226 14.93 -10.07 -1.01
N GLU A 227 15.86 -10.82 -0.45
CA GLU A 227 15.59 -12.11 0.22
C GLU A 227 15.44 -11.97 1.74
N LYS A 228 15.35 -10.73 2.24
CA LYS A 228 15.16 -10.41 3.66
C LYS A 228 13.71 -10.09 3.98
N SER A 229 13.27 -10.44 5.18
CA SER A 229 11.97 -10.03 5.70
C SER A 229 12.16 -8.81 6.58
N TRP A 230 11.41 -7.74 6.32
CA TRP A 230 11.51 -6.49 7.05
C TRP A 230 10.25 -6.21 7.86
N LEU A 231 10.45 -5.59 9.01
CA LEU A 231 9.38 -5.11 9.88
C LEU A 231 9.81 -3.74 10.41
N ALA A 232 9.06 -2.71 10.03
CA ALA A 232 9.22 -1.36 10.57
C ALA A 232 8.03 -1.01 11.46
N ALA A 233 8.29 -0.33 12.58
CA ALA A 233 7.27 0.18 13.47
C ALA A 233 7.60 1.57 13.96
N ARG A 234 6.64 2.49 13.83
CA ARG A 234 6.73 3.83 14.37
C ARG A 234 6.21 3.89 15.81
N ILE A 235 6.94 4.59 16.68
CA ILE A 235 6.52 4.92 18.04
C ILE A 235 6.53 6.44 18.20
N ILE A 236 5.39 7.05 18.47
CA ILE A 236 5.32 8.51 18.60
C ILE A 236 5.48 8.98 20.04
N ASP A 237 5.95 10.21 20.18
CA ASP A 237 5.86 10.94 21.44
C ASP A 237 4.41 11.40 21.67
N PRO A 238 3.77 11.06 22.81
CA PRO A 238 2.44 11.57 23.13
C PRO A 238 2.31 13.11 23.09
N SER A 239 3.42 13.83 23.29
CA SER A 239 3.44 15.30 23.35
C SER A 239 3.61 15.99 21.99
N SER A 240 4.01 15.26 20.93
CA SER A 240 4.27 15.84 19.61
C SER A 240 3.02 16.03 18.74
N THR A 241 1.82 15.70 19.25
CA THR A 241 0.55 15.77 18.50
C THR A 241 -0.35 16.93 18.91
N LYS A 242 0.19 17.96 19.57
CA LYS A 242 -0.55 19.18 19.94
C LYS A 242 -0.40 20.28 18.88
#